data_AF-A0A968RA29-F1
#
_entry.id   AF-A0A968RA29-F1
#
_cell.length_a   1.000
_cell.length_b   1.000
_cell.length_c   1.000
_cell.angle_alpha   90.00
_cell.angle_beta   90.00
_cell.angle_gamma   90.00
#
_symmetry.space_group_name_H-M   'P 1'
#
loop_
_entity.id
_entity.type
_entity.pdbx_description
1 polymer ?
#
loop_
_entity_poly.entity_id
_entity_poly.type
_entity_poly.pdbx_seq_one_letter_code
_entity_poly.pdbx_strand_id
1 'polypeptide(L)'
;MKDNQEEIFQALIVALFQQTEPLPAGVQSKFNQIDENYTTSDILRLTTLHPPLEAAYKTNRVWLKNHSRQRSKGPLPNAEFETNNPTNATIENIDSNISDLPDLQQIYDRMNAKVQPHGFKAFLIKISKATDSVKASRDTILVSIADGFVHE
;
A
#
# COMPACT_ATOMS: atom_id res chain seq x y z
N MET A 1 3.05 -10.25 -17.23
CA MET A 1 2.31 -9.19 -16.49
C MET A 1 3.36 -8.24 -15.96
N LYS A 2 3.47 -7.01 -16.48
CA LYS A 2 4.38 -6.00 -15.92
C LYS A 2 3.78 -5.61 -14.57
N ASP A 3 4.48 -5.88 -13.48
CA ASP A 3 4.17 -5.26 -12.21
C ASP A 3 4.15 -3.74 -12.42
N ASN A 4 3.03 -3.09 -12.10
CA ASN A 4 2.97 -1.65 -12.24
C ASN A 4 3.83 -1.04 -11.13
N GLN A 5 4.76 -0.18 -11.51
CA GLN A 5 5.65 0.53 -10.59
C GLN A 5 4.88 1.20 -9.44
N GLU A 6 3.68 1.71 -9.74
CA GLU A 6 2.79 2.29 -8.75
C GLU A 6 2.30 1.27 -7.71
N GLU A 7 1.99 0.03 -8.10
CA GLU A 7 1.57 -1.02 -7.15
C GLU A 7 2.70 -1.38 -6.18
N ILE A 8 3.95 -1.39 -6.67
CA ILE A 8 5.14 -1.62 -5.84
C ILE A 8 5.26 -0.49 -4.80
N PHE A 9 5.06 0.76 -5.23
CA PHE A 9 5.19 1.91 -4.36
C PHE A 9 4.05 1.98 -3.34
N GLN A 10 2.81 1.78 -3.79
CA GLN A 10 1.62 1.73 -2.95
C GLN A 10 1.75 0.64 -1.87
N ALA A 11 2.16 -0.57 -2.25
CA ALA A 11 2.32 -1.66 -1.30
C ALA A 11 3.37 -1.35 -0.23
N LEU A 12 4.48 -0.67 -0.58
CA LEU A 12 5.47 -0.26 0.41
C LEU A 12 4.92 0.84 1.34
N ILE A 13 4.23 1.84 0.79
CA ILE A 13 3.65 2.94 1.58
C ILE A 13 2.68 2.39 2.63
N VAL A 14 1.80 1.47 2.22
CA VAL A 14 0.84 0.83 3.12
C VAL A 14 1.55 -0.13 4.10
N ALA A 15 2.60 -0.84 3.66
CA ALA A 15 3.38 -1.69 4.56
C ALA A 15 4.06 -0.88 5.68
N LEU A 16 4.59 0.30 5.37
CA LEU A 16 5.12 1.25 6.35
C LEU A 16 4.03 1.78 7.27
N PHE A 17 2.86 2.11 6.72
CA PHE A 17 1.71 2.56 7.48
C PHE A 17 1.27 1.56 8.56
N GLN A 18 1.33 0.27 8.24
CA GLN A 18 0.92 -0.83 9.11
C GLN A 18 1.94 -1.18 10.21
N GLN A 19 3.18 -0.69 10.13
CA GLN A 19 4.18 -0.96 11.18
C GLN A 19 3.77 -0.28 12.49
N THR A 20 3.69 -1.03 13.59
CA THR A 20 3.32 -0.50 14.91
C THR A 20 4.41 0.35 15.54
N GLU A 21 5.67 0.08 15.19
CA GLU A 21 6.86 0.73 15.73
C GLU A 21 7.69 1.38 14.61
N PRO A 22 8.55 2.36 14.93
CA PRO A 22 9.51 2.92 13.98
C PRO A 22 10.41 1.83 13.40
N LEU A 23 10.91 2.05 12.18
CA LEU A 23 11.88 1.13 11.59
C LEU A 23 13.16 1.07 12.44
N PRO A 24 13.81 -0.11 12.55
CA PRO A 24 15.12 -0.20 13.19
C PRO A 24 16.11 0.78 12.57
N ALA A 25 16.98 1.40 13.37
CA ALA A 25 17.87 2.48 12.91
C ALA A 25 18.71 2.11 11.67
N GLY A 26 19.19 0.88 11.58
CA GLY A 26 19.92 0.37 10.41
C GLY A 26 19.08 0.27 9.15
N VAL A 27 17.78 -0.03 9.30
CA VAL A 27 16.80 -0.07 8.21
C VAL A 27 16.39 1.35 7.82
N GLN A 28 16.06 2.20 8.79
CA GLN A 28 15.74 3.61 8.55
C GLN A 28 16.88 4.32 7.81
N SER A 29 18.13 4.10 8.21
CA SER A 29 19.31 4.65 7.51
C SER A 29 19.39 4.23 6.04
N LYS A 30 18.89 3.03 5.69
CA LYS A 30 18.82 2.57 4.30
C LYS A 30 17.71 3.26 3.52
N PHE A 31 16.59 3.59 4.16
CA PHE A 31 15.57 4.45 3.59
C PHE A 31 16.12 5.87 3.32
N ASN A 32 16.83 6.46 4.28
CA ASN A 32 17.40 7.81 4.13
C ASN A 32 18.46 7.91 3.01
N GLN A 33 18.99 6.78 2.53
CA GLN A 33 19.95 6.74 1.42
C GLN A 33 19.27 6.81 0.03
N ILE A 34 17.94 6.80 -0.02
CA ILE A 34 17.20 6.84 -1.29
C ILE A 34 17.09 8.27 -1.80
N ASP A 35 17.52 8.48 -3.04
CA ASP A 35 17.39 9.71 -3.79
C ASP A 35 16.33 9.62 -4.89
N GLU A 36 16.04 10.74 -5.57
CA GLU A 36 15.03 10.86 -6.63
C GLU A 36 15.18 9.87 -7.82
N ASN A 37 16.36 9.30 -8.03
CA ASN A 37 16.65 8.38 -9.12
C ASN A 37 16.42 6.91 -8.76
N TYR A 38 15.89 6.62 -7.57
CA TYR A 38 15.65 5.25 -7.14
C TYR A 38 14.75 4.46 -8.10
N THR A 39 15.01 3.16 -8.13
CA THR A 39 14.32 2.18 -8.98
C THR A 39 13.37 1.31 -8.17
N THR A 40 12.53 0.54 -8.86
CA THR A 40 11.71 -0.50 -8.23
C THR A 40 12.56 -1.54 -7.51
N SER A 41 13.75 -1.86 -8.01
CA SER A 41 14.69 -2.79 -7.37
C SER A 41 15.18 -2.27 -6.02
N ASP A 42 15.44 -0.96 -5.90
CA ASP A 42 15.84 -0.34 -4.62
C ASP A 42 14.72 -0.46 -3.58
N ILE A 43 13.48 -0.20 -3.99
CA ILE A 43 12.29 -0.37 -3.14
C ILE A 43 12.13 -1.82 -2.69
N LEU A 44 12.23 -2.77 -3.61
CA LEU A 44 12.13 -4.19 -3.28
C LEU A 44 13.22 -4.60 -2.27
N ARG A 45 14.44 -4.12 -2.46
CA ARG A 45 15.56 -4.39 -1.54
C ARG A 45 15.29 -3.83 -0.15
N LEU A 46 14.71 -2.63 -0.02
CA LEU A 46 14.34 -2.10 1.30
C LEU A 46 13.35 -3.01 2.04
N THR A 47 12.37 -3.56 1.33
CA THR A 47 11.33 -4.38 1.96
C THR A 47 11.93 -5.62 2.63
N THR A 48 13.01 -6.16 2.07
CA THR A 48 13.71 -7.35 2.59
C THR A 48 14.64 -7.07 3.77
N LEU A 49 14.87 -5.80 4.13
CA LEU A 49 15.78 -5.46 5.25
C LEU A 49 15.13 -5.66 6.62
N HIS A 50 13.80 -5.78 6.68
CA HIS A 50 13.06 -5.92 7.92
C HIS A 50 11.93 -6.94 7.73
N PRO A 51 11.99 -8.13 8.38
CA PRO A 51 11.00 -9.19 8.13
C PRO A 51 9.53 -8.77 8.34
N PRO A 52 9.17 -7.98 9.37
CA PRO A 52 7.81 -7.45 9.52
C PRO A 52 7.35 -6.56 8.36
N LEU A 53 8.27 -5.75 7.80
CA LEU A 53 7.98 -4.91 6.64
C LEU A 53 7.80 -5.74 5.38
N GLU A 54 8.64 -6.76 5.18
CA GLU A 54 8.55 -7.68 4.05
C GLU A 54 7.21 -8.43 4.04
N ALA A 55 6.79 -8.93 5.21
CA ALA A 55 5.52 -9.63 5.37
C ALA A 55 4.33 -8.72 5.00
N ALA A 56 4.29 -7.50 5.57
CA ALA A 56 3.25 -6.53 5.26
C ALA A 56 3.24 -6.16 3.77
N TYR A 57 4.41 -5.93 3.17
CA TYR A 57 4.55 -5.63 1.74
C TYR A 57 3.99 -6.76 0.86
N LYS A 58 4.31 -8.02 1.16
CA LYS A 58 3.81 -9.17 0.39
C LYS A 58 2.29 -9.28 0.46
N THR A 59 1.71 -9.13 1.65
CA THR A 59 0.24 -9.13 1.84
C THR A 59 -0.41 -8.03 1.01
N ASN A 60 0.12 -6.82 1.07
CA ASN A 60 -0.39 -5.67 0.32
C ASN A 60 -0.27 -5.85 -1.20
N ARG A 61 0.82 -6.46 -1.69
CA ARG A 61 1.00 -6.82 -3.10
C ARG A 61 -0.03 -7.82 -3.59
N VAL A 62 -0.32 -8.86 -2.80
CA VAL A 62 -1.35 -9.85 -3.12
C VAL A 62 -2.72 -9.18 -3.17
N TRP A 63 -3.04 -8.34 -2.20
CA TRP A 63 -4.31 -7.62 -2.16
C TRP A 63 -4.50 -6.73 -3.39
N LEU A 64 -3.52 -5.88 -3.72
CA LEU A 64 -3.58 -5.00 -4.89
C LEU A 64 -3.78 -5.78 -6.19
N LYS A 65 -3.05 -6.89 -6.36
CA LYS A 65 -3.17 -7.75 -7.54
C LYS A 65 -4.57 -8.37 -7.65
N ASN A 66 -5.15 -8.81 -6.53
CA ASN A 66 -6.49 -9.40 -6.51
C ASN A 66 -7.58 -8.34 -6.74
N HIS A 67 -7.46 -7.17 -6.11
CA HIS A 67 -8.42 -6.09 -6.22
C HIS A 67 -8.39 -5.40 -7.61
N SER A 68 -7.21 -5.23 -8.20
CA SER A 68 -7.05 -4.76 -9.59
C SER A 68 -7.68 -5.71 -10.61
N ARG A 69 -7.56 -7.02 -10.37
CA ARG A 69 -8.24 -8.06 -11.16
C ARG A 69 -9.76 -8.03 -11.00
N GLN A 70 -10.27 -7.74 -9.80
CA GLN A 70 -11.71 -7.56 -9.60
C GLN A 70 -12.24 -6.34 -10.36
N ARG A 71 -11.51 -5.22 -10.38
CA ARG A 71 -11.88 -4.03 -11.19
C ARG A 71 -11.84 -4.28 -12.70
N SER A 72 -10.99 -5.21 -13.16
CA SER A 72 -10.90 -5.59 -14.57
C SER A 72 -11.97 -6.59 -15.03
N LYS A 73 -12.77 -7.15 -14.11
CA LYS A 73 -13.94 -7.98 -14.43
C LYS A 73 -15.17 -7.08 -14.57
N GLY A 74 -15.34 -6.41 -15.71
CA GLY A 74 -16.67 -5.95 -16.13
C GLY A 74 -17.43 -7.06 -16.88
N PRO A 75 -18.70 -6.87 -17.27
CA PRO A 75 -19.87 -6.46 -16.47
C PRO A 75 -20.44 -7.64 -15.64
N LEU A 76 -21.47 -7.38 -14.83
CA LEU A 76 -22.22 -8.35 -14.01
C LEU A 76 -22.53 -9.67 -14.76
N PRO A 77 -22.54 -10.83 -14.06
CA PRO A 77 -22.94 -12.09 -14.66
C PRO A 77 -24.33 -11.92 -15.28
N ASN A 78 -24.42 -12.18 -16.58
CA ASN A 78 -25.70 -12.33 -17.25
C ASN A 78 -26.36 -13.57 -16.65
N ALA A 79 -27.56 -13.43 -16.07
CA ALA A 79 -28.24 -14.48 -15.30
C ALA A 79 -28.48 -15.79 -16.10
N GLU A 80 -28.34 -15.74 -17.42
CA GLU A 80 -28.43 -16.91 -18.31
C GLU A 80 -27.18 -17.82 -18.30
N PHE A 81 -26.03 -17.38 -17.78
CA PHE A 81 -24.80 -18.17 -17.77
C PHE A 81 -24.58 -19.00 -16.49
N GLU A 82 -25.32 -18.72 -15.42
CA GLU A 82 -25.16 -19.40 -14.13
C GLU A 82 -25.88 -20.76 -14.05
N THR A 83 -26.72 -21.11 -15.03
CA THR A 83 -27.49 -22.36 -14.96
C THR A 83 -26.68 -23.62 -15.29
N ASN A 84 -25.41 -23.52 -15.76
CA ASN A 84 -24.68 -24.68 -16.30
C ASN A 84 -23.22 -24.85 -15.87
N ASN A 85 -22.74 -24.23 -14.79
CA ASN A 85 -21.36 -24.45 -14.32
C ASN A 85 -21.31 -24.96 -12.87
N PRO A 86 -21.15 -26.28 -12.63
CA PRO A 86 -21.01 -26.82 -11.27
C PRO A 86 -19.59 -26.66 -10.69
N THR A 87 -18.69 -25.91 -11.33
CA THR A 87 -17.33 -25.69 -10.81
C THR A 87 -17.29 -24.45 -9.93
N ASN A 88 -17.80 -24.62 -8.71
CA ASN A 88 -17.65 -23.68 -7.62
C ASN A 88 -16.15 -23.65 -7.22
N ALA A 89 -15.36 -22.85 -7.93
CA ALA A 89 -14.01 -22.53 -7.50
C ALA A 89 -14.15 -21.62 -6.29
N THR A 90 -14.01 -22.21 -5.11
CA THR A 90 -13.83 -21.56 -3.82
C THR A 90 -12.88 -20.38 -4.01
N ILE A 91 -13.43 -19.18 -4.08
CA ILE A 91 -12.65 -17.97 -3.91
C ILE A 91 -12.31 -18.01 -2.42
N GLU A 92 -11.08 -18.45 -2.10
CA GLU A 92 -10.53 -18.31 -0.76
C GLU A 92 -10.54 -16.83 -0.41
N ASN A 93 -11.59 -16.42 0.28
CA ASN A 93 -11.67 -15.13 0.92
C ASN A 93 -10.72 -15.21 2.11
N ILE A 94 -9.44 -14.90 1.88
CA ILE A 94 -8.46 -14.70 2.94
C ILE A 94 -8.77 -13.34 3.59
N ASP A 95 -9.96 -13.24 4.18
CA ASP A 95 -10.44 -12.15 5.01
C ASP A 95 -10.37 -12.63 6.45
N SER A 96 -9.17 -13.00 6.87
CA SER A 96 -8.93 -13.50 8.20
C SER A 96 -7.73 -12.80 8.79
N ASN A 97 -8.08 -11.84 9.64
CA ASN A 97 -7.34 -11.44 10.82
C ASN A 97 -6.28 -10.34 10.61
N ILE A 98 -6.76 -9.10 10.44
CA ILE A 98 -6.02 -7.90 10.86
C ILE A 98 -7.00 -6.99 11.62
N SER A 99 -7.34 -7.40 12.85
CA SER A 99 -8.01 -6.53 13.81
C SER A 99 -7.11 -5.33 14.15
N ASP A 100 -7.74 -4.15 14.23
CA ASP A 100 -7.22 -2.83 14.65
C ASP A 100 -6.56 -1.89 13.62
N LEU A 101 -6.52 -2.24 12.33
CA LEU A 101 -6.21 -1.28 11.27
C LEU A 101 -7.50 -0.83 10.57
N PRO A 102 -7.65 0.45 10.16
CA PRO A 102 -8.76 0.83 9.29
C PRO A 102 -8.80 -0.13 8.10
N ASP A 103 -10.01 -0.50 7.68
CA ASP A 103 -10.24 -1.43 6.57
C ASP A 103 -9.25 -1.14 5.44
N LEU A 104 -8.53 -2.17 4.97
CA LEU A 104 -7.40 -2.00 4.05
C LEU A 104 -7.81 -1.18 2.80
N GLN A 105 -9.06 -1.34 2.36
CA GLN A 105 -9.64 -0.57 1.27
C GLN A 105 -9.68 0.93 1.60
N GLN A 106 -10.11 1.31 2.81
CA GLN A 106 -10.11 2.70 3.26
C GLN A 106 -8.71 3.31 3.30
N ILE A 107 -7.68 2.53 3.67
CA ILE A 107 -6.29 2.99 3.64
C ILE A 107 -5.88 3.30 2.20
N TYR A 108 -6.17 2.40 1.25
CA TYR A 108 -5.89 2.63 -0.16
C TYR A 108 -6.66 3.81 -0.74
N ASP A 109 -7.94 3.99 -0.41
CA ASP A 109 -8.74 5.13 -0.85
C ASP A 109 -8.18 6.46 -0.33
N ARG A 110 -7.81 6.54 0.96
CA ARG A 110 -7.17 7.74 1.54
C ARG A 110 -5.82 8.02 0.90
N MET A 111 -5.01 6.97 0.73
CA MET A 111 -3.71 7.10 0.06
C MET A 111 -3.89 7.58 -1.38
N ASN A 112 -4.85 7.04 -2.14
CA ASN A 112 -5.13 7.53 -3.50
C ASN A 112 -5.60 8.99 -3.49
N ALA A 113 -6.45 9.40 -2.55
CA ALA A 113 -6.91 10.79 -2.46
C ALA A 113 -5.80 11.79 -2.07
N LYS A 114 -4.84 11.39 -1.23
CA LYS A 114 -3.83 12.30 -0.66
C LYS A 114 -2.46 12.20 -1.30
N VAL A 115 -2.09 11.03 -1.82
CA VAL A 115 -0.74 10.74 -2.33
C VAL A 115 -0.72 10.71 -3.85
N GLN A 116 -1.70 10.09 -4.50
CA GLN A 116 -1.73 9.95 -5.96
C GLN A 116 -1.64 11.30 -6.72
N PRO A 117 -2.31 12.40 -6.29
CA PRO A 117 -2.22 13.69 -6.98
C PRO A 117 -0.80 14.27 -7.04
N HIS A 118 0.04 13.91 -6.06
CA HIS A 118 1.44 14.34 -5.96
C HIS A 118 2.43 13.25 -6.44
N GLY A 119 1.93 12.05 -6.73
CA GLY A 119 2.69 10.88 -7.16
C GLY A 119 3.28 10.07 -6.01
N PHE A 120 3.07 8.74 -6.03
CA PHE A 120 3.63 7.80 -5.06
C PHE A 120 5.17 7.86 -5.00
N LYS A 121 5.81 8.18 -6.13
CA LYS A 121 7.27 8.30 -6.21
C LYS A 121 7.79 9.43 -5.32
N ALA A 122 7.23 10.62 -5.48
CA ALA A 122 7.61 11.79 -4.71
C ALA A 122 7.31 11.59 -3.22
N PHE A 123 6.20 10.92 -2.91
CA PHE A 123 5.85 10.63 -1.52
C PHE A 123 6.82 9.66 -0.84
N LEU A 124 7.27 8.60 -1.54
CA LEU A 124 8.30 7.71 -1.03
C LEU A 124 9.60 8.46 -0.69
N ILE A 125 10.03 9.41 -1.54
CA ILE A 125 11.17 10.29 -1.23
C ILE A 125 10.93 11.14 0.01
N LYS A 126 9.72 11.69 0.16
CA LYS A 126 9.37 12.50 1.32
C LYS A 126 9.49 11.69 2.61
N ILE A 127 8.88 10.50 2.66
CA ILE A 127 8.89 9.67 3.87
C ILE A 127 10.26 9.02 4.11
N SER A 128 11.03 8.71 3.07
CA SER A 128 12.38 8.15 3.22
C SER A 128 13.36 9.15 3.82
N LYS A 129 13.16 10.45 3.57
CA LYS A 129 13.95 11.55 4.17
C LYS A 129 13.52 11.89 5.60
N ALA A 130 12.39 11.39 6.08
CA ALA A 130 11.95 11.62 7.45
C ALA A 130 12.88 10.91 8.44
N THR A 131 12.91 11.41 9.68
CA THR A 131 13.56 10.70 10.80
C THR A 131 12.85 9.38 11.11
N ASP A 132 11.53 9.34 10.90
CA ASP A 132 10.69 8.17 11.08
C ASP A 132 9.75 8.02 9.87
N SER A 133 10.07 7.07 9.00
CA SER A 133 9.31 6.81 7.77
C SER A 133 7.90 6.25 8.07
N VAL A 134 7.74 5.52 9.17
CA VAL A 134 6.47 4.92 9.58
C VAL A 134 5.52 6.02 10.04
N LYS A 135 6.00 6.90 10.93
CA LYS A 135 5.24 8.06 11.38
C LYS A 135 4.90 9.00 10.22
N ALA A 136 5.86 9.32 9.35
CA ALA A 136 5.60 10.20 8.19
C ALA A 136 4.55 9.63 7.22
N SER A 137 4.54 8.31 7.01
CA SER A 137 3.50 7.61 6.24
C SER A 137 2.14 7.74 6.92
N ARG A 138 2.07 7.45 8.22
CA ARG A 138 0.85 7.54 9.03
C ARG A 138 0.28 8.94 9.06
N ASP A 139 1.08 9.95 9.39
CA ASP A 139 0.66 11.35 9.40
C ASP A 139 0.04 11.73 8.05
N THR A 140 0.67 11.41 6.92
CA THR A 140 0.13 11.84 5.62
C THR A 140 -1.18 11.14 5.24
N ILE A 141 -1.33 9.85 5.56
CA ILE A 141 -2.53 9.06 5.20
C ILE A 141 -3.68 9.29 6.19
N LEU A 142 -3.37 9.48 7.48
CA LEU A 142 -4.34 9.68 8.56
C LEU A 142 -4.60 11.12 8.91
N VAL A 143 -3.93 12.11 8.34
CA VAL A 143 -4.31 13.52 8.49
C VAL A 143 -5.75 13.71 8.00
N SER A 144 -6.66 13.55 8.96
CA SER A 144 -7.93 14.23 9.04
C SER A 144 -7.60 15.72 8.98
N ILE A 145 -8.30 16.44 8.12
CA ILE A 145 -8.14 17.87 7.91
C ILE A 145 -8.09 18.60 9.26
N ALA A 146 -6.88 18.90 9.75
CA ALA A 146 -6.62 19.87 10.81
C ALA A 146 -6.09 21.19 10.23
N ASP A 147 -5.89 21.26 8.91
CA ASP A 147 -5.47 22.49 8.19
C ASP A 147 -6.67 23.29 7.65
N GLY A 148 -7.79 23.25 8.38
CA GLY A 148 -9.00 24.02 8.07
C GLY A 148 -9.16 25.32 8.86
N PHE A 149 -8.20 25.72 9.70
CA PHE A 149 -8.34 26.92 10.54
C PHE A 149 -7.00 27.52 10.96
N VAL A 150 -6.31 28.21 10.05
CA VAL A 150 -5.68 29.51 10.33
C VAL A 150 -5.63 30.28 9.01
N HIS A 151 -6.71 31.01 8.70
CA HIS A 151 -6.55 32.21 7.88
C HIS A 151 -6.26 33.35 8.86
N GLU A 152 -5.06 33.91 8.72
CA GLU A 152 -4.63 35.19 9.28
C GLU A 152 -5.51 36.33 8.76
#